data_AF-A0A7S7RUI7-F1
#
_entry.id   AF-A0A7S7RUI7-F1
#
_cell.length_a   1.000
_cell.length_b   1.000
_cell.length_c   1.000
_cell.angle_alpha   90.00
_cell.angle_beta   90.00
_cell.angle_gamma   90.00
#
_symmetry.space_group_name_H-M   'P 1'
#
loop_
_entity.id
_entity.type
_entity.pdbx_description
1 polymer ?
#
loop_
_entity_poly.entity_id
_entity_poly.type
_entity_poly.pdbx_seq_one_letter_code
_entity_poly.pdbx_strand_id
1 'polypeptide(L)'
;MNEKSNEKGQIKSIRFDEETYRRIKAYAAGSGVTDSAAIRELVVKGLSVDGLGLYSTELGEYLRTTMNGCLASFEEALRRRNDEAEDRLARVTSRSTKGALVAALVACDLAKGLFEGLADVSVEDVYRAYARQAGELQAGRSIDEVKADARAGR
;
A
#
# COMPACT_ATOMS: atom_id res chain seq x y z
N MET A 1 -46.40 -10.15 38.36
CA MET A 1 -44.95 -10.22 38.05
C MET A 1 -44.68 -9.46 36.76
N ASN A 2 -44.05 -8.28 36.87
CA ASN A 2 -42.95 -7.84 36.00
C ASN A 2 -42.53 -6.44 36.48
N GLU A 3 -41.61 -6.42 37.45
CA GLU A 3 -40.84 -5.24 37.77
C GLU A 3 -39.96 -4.91 36.56
N LYS A 4 -40.25 -3.79 35.91
CA LYS A 4 -39.26 -3.11 35.08
C LYS A 4 -38.19 -2.59 36.04
N SER A 5 -37.04 -3.26 36.09
CA SER A 5 -35.84 -2.79 36.77
C SER A 5 -35.48 -1.42 36.22
N ASN A 6 -35.77 -0.38 37.00
CA ASN A 6 -35.37 0.99 36.76
C ASN A 6 -33.88 1.12 37.15
N GLU A 7 -32.99 0.62 36.31
CA GLU A 7 -31.55 0.82 36.49
C GLU A 7 -31.23 2.31 36.26
N LYS A 8 -31.07 3.04 37.36
CA LYS A 8 -30.69 4.46 37.33
C LYS A 8 -29.27 4.59 36.76
N GLY A 9 -29.16 4.92 35.48
CA GLY A 9 -27.88 5.26 34.86
C GLY A 9 -27.21 6.44 35.57
N GLN A 10 -25.93 6.32 35.93
CA GLN A 10 -25.17 7.42 36.52
C GLN A 10 -24.64 8.35 35.42
N ILE A 11 -24.89 9.65 35.55
CA ILE A 11 -24.33 10.67 34.66
C ILE A 11 -23.04 11.20 35.28
N LYS A 12 -21.92 11.08 34.55
CA LYS A 12 -20.60 11.57 34.95
C LYS A 12 -20.03 12.43 33.83
N SER A 13 -19.40 13.54 34.21
CA SER A 13 -18.60 14.36 33.28
C SER A 13 -17.18 13.83 33.25
N ILE A 14 -16.64 13.62 32.06
CA ILE A 14 -15.28 13.12 31.82
C ILE A 14 -14.62 14.11 30.87
N ARG A 15 -13.37 14.50 31.19
CA ARG A 15 -12.56 15.36 30.33
C ARG A 15 -11.62 14.47 29.51
N PHE A 16 -11.61 14.68 28.20
CA PHE A 16 -10.69 14.04 27.27
C PHE A 16 -9.71 15.07 26.71
N ASP A 17 -8.52 14.62 26.33
CA ASP A 17 -7.66 15.37 25.44
C ASP A 17 -8.21 15.35 23.99
N GLU A 18 -7.71 16.26 23.16
CA GLU A 18 -8.20 16.46 21.78
C GLU A 18 -7.97 15.24 20.87
N GLU A 19 -6.94 14.44 21.13
CA GLU A 19 -6.65 13.23 20.34
C GLU A 19 -7.64 12.12 20.70
N THR A 20 -7.83 11.86 21.99
CA THR A 20 -8.80 10.87 22.49
C THR A 20 -10.21 11.21 22.05
N TYR A 21 -10.61 12.48 22.14
CA TYR A 21 -11.92 12.93 21.69
C TYR A 21 -12.13 12.66 20.18
N ARG A 22 -11.15 13.00 19.33
CA ARG A 22 -11.23 12.73 17.88
C ARG A 22 -11.38 11.24 17.57
N ARG A 23 -10.66 10.36 18.30
CA ARG A 23 -10.79 8.90 18.14
C ARG A 23 -12.18 8.39 18.51
N ILE A 24 -12.76 8.89 19.59
CA ILE A 24 -14.14 8.55 19.99
C ILE A 24 -15.14 8.99 18.91
N LYS A 25 -14.99 10.19 18.34
CA LYS A 25 -15.85 10.67 17.26
C LYS A 25 -15.73 9.83 16.00
N ALA A 26 -14.51 9.44 15.61
CA ALA A 26 -14.28 8.57 14.47
C ALA A 26 -14.94 7.19 14.68
N TYR A 27 -14.82 6.64 15.88
CA TYR A 27 -15.47 5.37 16.25
C TYR A 27 -17.00 5.47 16.22
N ALA A 28 -17.57 6.54 16.80
CA ALA A 28 -19.01 6.78 16.81
C ALA A 28 -19.58 6.89 15.38
N ALA A 29 -18.87 7.63 14.50
CA ALA A 29 -19.24 7.76 13.09
C ALA A 29 -19.14 6.43 12.33
N GLY A 30 -18.06 5.67 12.54
CA GLY A 30 -17.86 4.36 11.89
C GLY A 30 -18.86 3.30 12.32
N SER A 31 -19.31 3.34 13.57
CA SER A 31 -20.26 2.38 14.13
C SER A 31 -21.72 2.85 14.05
N GLY A 32 -21.98 4.07 13.59
CA GLY A 32 -23.34 4.64 13.48
C GLY A 32 -24.04 4.87 14.83
N VAL A 33 -23.28 5.10 15.90
CA VAL A 33 -23.80 5.25 17.27
C VAL A 33 -23.57 6.67 17.81
N THR A 34 -24.29 7.05 18.86
CA THR A 34 -24.06 8.33 19.53
C THR A 34 -22.75 8.35 20.31
N ASP A 35 -22.16 9.52 20.52
CA ASP A 35 -20.89 9.67 21.27
C ASP A 35 -20.96 8.98 22.65
N SER A 36 -22.07 9.14 23.37
CA SER A 36 -22.25 8.49 24.68
C SER A 36 -22.36 6.97 24.59
N ALA A 37 -22.94 6.43 23.52
CA ALA A 37 -23.00 4.99 23.28
C ALA A 37 -21.62 4.43 22.90
N ALA A 38 -20.89 5.13 22.03
CA ALA A 38 -19.51 4.83 21.70
C ALA A 38 -18.61 4.80 22.94
N ILE A 39 -18.71 5.80 23.82
CA ILE A 39 -17.93 5.86 25.06
C ILE A 39 -18.26 4.67 25.96
N ARG A 40 -19.53 4.33 26.17
CA ARG A 40 -19.91 3.17 26.98
C ARG A 40 -19.36 1.88 26.40
N GLU A 41 -19.47 1.70 25.09
CA GLU A 41 -18.99 0.49 24.42
C GLU A 41 -17.46 0.37 24.52
N LEU A 42 -16.73 1.47 24.29
CA LEU A 42 -15.27 1.51 24.43
C LEU A 42 -14.83 1.26 25.87
N VAL A 43 -15.55 1.80 26.87
CA VAL A 43 -15.28 1.52 28.29
C VAL A 43 -15.53 0.05 28.62
N VAL A 44 -16.64 -0.54 28.17
CA VAL A 44 -16.94 -1.97 28.40
C VAL A 44 -15.90 -2.86 27.73
N LYS A 45 -15.51 -2.56 26.48
CA LYS A 45 -14.44 -3.27 25.77
C LYS A 45 -13.11 -3.13 26.49
N GLY A 46 -12.75 -1.93 26.92
CA GLY A 46 -11.54 -1.66 27.70
C GLY A 46 -11.53 -2.44 29.02
N LEU A 47 -12.62 -2.42 29.78
CA LEU A 47 -12.77 -3.18 31.03
C LEU A 47 -12.78 -4.69 30.79
N SER A 48 -13.25 -5.18 29.65
CA SER A 48 -13.19 -6.60 29.29
C SER A 48 -11.75 -7.04 28.99
N VAL A 49 -10.97 -6.18 28.35
CA VAL A 49 -9.53 -6.38 28.09
C VAL A 49 -8.72 -6.27 29.39
N ASP A 50 -9.05 -5.34 30.28
CA ASP A 50 -8.42 -5.24 31.60
C ASP A 50 -8.87 -6.38 32.54
N GLY A 51 -10.11 -6.85 32.39
CA GLY A 51 -10.64 -8.04 33.07
C GLY A 51 -9.89 -9.32 32.68
N LEU A 52 -9.39 -9.41 31.45
CA LEU A 52 -8.42 -10.44 31.05
C LEU A 52 -7.07 -10.29 31.78
N GLY A 53 -6.68 -9.08 32.18
CA GLY A 53 -5.53 -8.82 33.05
C GLY A 53 -5.77 -9.21 34.51
N LEU A 54 -7.02 -9.16 34.99
CA LEU A 54 -7.41 -9.60 36.34
C LEU A 54 -7.48 -11.13 36.48
N TYR A 55 -7.57 -11.87 35.37
CA TYR A 55 -7.43 -13.32 35.33
C TYR A 55 -6.10 -13.71 34.67
N SER A 56 -5.02 -13.56 35.44
CA SER A 56 -3.75 -14.30 35.31
C SER A 56 -4.01 -15.82 35.40
N THR A 57 -4.69 -16.36 34.41
CA THR A 57 -5.04 -17.77 34.28
C THR A 57 -4.31 -18.33 33.07
N GLU A 58 -3.96 -19.61 33.11
CA GLU A 58 -3.33 -20.31 31.99
C GLU A 58 -4.11 -20.12 30.67
N LEU A 59 -5.43 -19.90 30.74
CA LEU A 59 -6.27 -19.61 29.57
C LEU A 59 -5.96 -18.24 28.93
N GLY A 60 -5.72 -17.19 29.73
CA GLY A 60 -5.36 -15.86 29.22
C GLY A 60 -3.98 -15.86 28.55
N GLU A 61 -3.03 -16.57 29.15
CA GLU A 61 -1.70 -16.78 28.57
C GLU A 61 -1.76 -17.64 27.30
N TYR A 62 -2.57 -18.70 27.31
CA TYR A 62 -2.81 -19.55 26.14
C TYR A 62 -3.45 -18.76 24.98
N LEU A 63 -4.49 -17.95 25.25
CA LEU A 63 -5.15 -17.14 24.22
C LEU A 63 -4.18 -16.09 23.65
N ARG A 64 -3.39 -15.43 24.50
CA ARG A 64 -2.39 -14.44 24.06
C ARG A 64 -1.31 -15.09 23.20
N THR A 65 -0.80 -16.24 23.62
CA THR A 65 0.22 -17.01 22.87
C THR A 65 -0.33 -17.47 21.52
N THR A 66 -1.56 -18.01 21.52
CA THR A 66 -2.22 -18.47 20.30
C THR A 66 -2.49 -17.31 19.34
N MET A 67 -3.03 -16.19 19.81
CA MET A 67 -3.26 -15.00 19.00
C MET A 67 -1.96 -14.45 18.41
N ASN A 68 -0.90 -14.35 19.21
CA ASN A 68 0.41 -13.90 18.73
C ASN A 68 0.98 -14.85 17.66
N GLY A 69 0.80 -16.17 17.82
CA GLY A 69 1.17 -17.16 16.82
C GLY A 69 0.39 -16.99 15.51
N CYS A 70 -0.93 -16.78 15.59
CA CYS A 70 -1.76 -16.50 14.42
C CYS A 70 -1.35 -15.20 13.72
N LEU A 71 -1.07 -14.12 14.46
CA LEU A 71 -0.63 -12.85 13.90
C LEU A 71 0.73 -12.97 13.21
N ALA A 72 1.70 -13.67 13.82
CA ALA A 72 3.00 -13.94 13.22
C ALA A 72 2.87 -14.77 11.93
N SER A 73 2.03 -15.80 11.93
CA SER A 73 1.74 -16.58 10.72
C SER A 73 1.08 -15.76 9.62
N PHE A 74 0.19 -14.83 9.97
CA PHE A 74 -0.45 -13.94 9.03
C PHE A 74 0.54 -12.94 8.42
N GLU A 75 1.45 -12.39 9.23
CA GLU A 75 2.52 -11.51 8.76
C GLU A 75 3.46 -12.23 7.78
N GLU A 76 3.87 -13.46 8.09
CA GLU A 76 4.69 -14.31 7.21
C GLU A 76 3.99 -14.57 5.87
N ALA A 77 2.69 -14.88 5.92
CA ALA A 77 1.89 -15.10 4.72
C ALA A 77 1.75 -13.83 3.86
N LEU A 78 1.62 -12.65 4.48
CA LEU A 78 1.60 -11.37 3.78
C LEU A 78 2.94 -11.05 3.13
N ARG A 79 4.07 -11.26 3.83
CA ARG A 79 5.41 -11.08 3.27
C ARG A 79 5.63 -11.96 2.04
N ARG A 80 5.36 -13.26 2.16
CA ARG A 80 5.47 -14.19 1.03
C ARG A 80 4.62 -13.76 -0.16
N ARG A 81 3.38 -13.30 0.08
CA ARG A 81 2.52 -12.81 -0.99
C ARG A 81 3.04 -11.54 -1.64
N ASN A 82 3.64 -10.64 -0.86
CA ASN A 82 4.27 -9.43 -1.36
C ASN A 82 5.46 -9.77 -2.25
N ASP A 83 6.35 -10.66 -1.79
CA ASP A 83 7.50 -11.13 -2.56
C ASP A 83 7.05 -11.75 -3.89
N GLU A 84 6.05 -12.64 -3.86
CA GLU A 84 5.47 -13.23 -5.08
C GLU A 84 4.85 -12.20 -6.04
N ALA A 85 4.31 -11.10 -5.52
CA ALA A 85 3.74 -10.02 -6.33
C ALA A 85 4.85 -9.19 -6.97
N GLU A 86 5.88 -8.86 -6.19
CA GLU A 86 7.06 -8.14 -6.65
C GLU A 86 7.80 -8.92 -7.75
N ASP A 87 7.93 -10.24 -7.57
CA ASP A 87 8.56 -11.15 -8.54
C ASP A 87 7.76 -11.25 -9.86
N ARG A 88 6.43 -11.24 -9.78
CA ARG A 88 5.55 -11.18 -10.97
C ARG A 88 5.66 -9.84 -11.67
N LEU A 89 5.67 -8.74 -10.93
CA LEU A 89 5.82 -7.39 -11.47
C LEU A 89 7.18 -7.23 -12.17
N ALA A 90 8.26 -7.75 -11.60
CA ALA A 90 9.58 -7.75 -12.22
C ALA A 90 9.59 -8.50 -13.56
N ARG A 91 8.96 -9.69 -13.62
CA ARG A 91 8.86 -10.46 -14.88
C ARG A 91 8.03 -9.76 -15.95
N VAL A 92 6.89 -9.18 -15.58
CA VAL A 92 6.01 -8.46 -16.52
C VAL A 92 6.72 -7.21 -17.05
N THR A 93 7.30 -6.40 -16.17
CA THR A 93 8.04 -5.18 -16.53
C THR A 93 9.27 -5.49 -17.37
N SER A 94 9.99 -6.58 -17.08
CA SER A 94 11.11 -7.04 -17.90
C SER A 94 10.66 -7.47 -19.31
N ARG A 95 9.52 -8.18 -19.42
CA ARG A 95 8.99 -8.63 -20.72
C ARG A 95 8.47 -7.47 -21.56
N SER A 96 7.78 -6.49 -20.97
CA SER A 96 7.35 -5.29 -21.69
C SER A 96 8.54 -4.46 -22.17
N THR A 97 9.58 -4.36 -21.35
CA THR A 97 10.83 -3.66 -21.70
C THR A 97 11.55 -4.37 -22.85
N LYS A 98 11.70 -5.70 -22.80
CA LYS A 98 12.26 -6.50 -23.89
C LYS A 98 11.45 -6.34 -25.19
N GLY A 99 10.12 -6.38 -25.11
CA GLY A 99 9.24 -6.19 -26.27
C GLY A 99 9.39 -4.81 -26.91
N ALA A 100 9.48 -3.76 -26.10
CA ALA A 100 9.70 -2.40 -26.57
C ALA A 100 11.07 -2.23 -27.25
N LEU A 101 12.13 -2.83 -26.69
CA LEU A 101 13.47 -2.82 -27.30
C LEU A 101 13.50 -3.56 -28.65
N VAL A 102 12.86 -4.72 -28.75
CA VAL A 102 12.76 -5.47 -30.01
C VAL A 102 11.97 -4.68 -31.06
N ALA A 103 10.85 -4.06 -30.68
CA ALA A 103 10.08 -3.20 -31.57
C ALA A 103 10.89 -1.99 -32.05
N ALA A 104 11.69 -1.37 -31.18
CA ALA A 104 12.59 -0.29 -31.55
C ALA A 104 13.69 -0.76 -32.52
N LEU A 105 14.29 -1.93 -32.31
CA LEU A 105 15.28 -2.49 -33.23
C LEU A 105 14.70 -2.76 -34.62
N VAL A 106 13.55 -3.43 -34.68
CA VAL A 106 12.87 -3.73 -35.95
C VAL A 106 12.48 -2.43 -36.67
N ALA A 107 12.00 -1.41 -35.94
CA ALA A 107 11.69 -0.12 -36.53
C ALA A 107 12.95 0.60 -37.05
N CYS A 108 14.08 0.49 -36.35
CA CYS A 108 15.35 1.06 -36.80
C CYS A 108 15.94 0.33 -38.01
N ASP A 109 15.88 -1.00 -38.05
CA ASP A 109 16.31 -1.79 -39.21
C ASP A 109 15.44 -1.51 -40.43
N LEU A 110 14.12 -1.38 -40.24
CA LEU A 110 13.19 -0.97 -41.31
C LEU A 110 13.53 0.44 -41.82
N ALA A 111 13.81 1.39 -40.92
CA ALA A 111 14.18 2.75 -41.29
C ALA A 111 15.52 2.80 -42.06
N LYS A 112 16.52 2.00 -41.68
CA LYS A 112 17.77 1.88 -42.42
C LYS A 112 17.58 1.29 -43.82
N GLY A 113 16.69 0.31 -43.97
CA GLY A 113 16.35 -0.25 -45.27
C GLY A 113 15.57 0.70 -46.18
N LEU A 114 14.86 1.67 -45.60
CA LEU A 114 14.04 2.65 -46.32
C LEU A 114 14.80 3.94 -46.68
N PHE A 115 15.86 4.29 -45.96
CA PHE A 115 16.58 5.55 -46.13
C PHE A 115 18.09 5.34 -46.26
N GLU A 116 18.65 5.56 -47.46
CA GLU A 116 20.08 5.37 -47.76
C GLU A 116 21.01 6.18 -46.83
N GLY A 117 20.58 7.38 -46.41
CA GLY A 117 21.35 8.22 -45.48
C GLY A 117 21.46 7.69 -44.05
N LEU A 118 20.77 6.60 -43.71
CA LEU A 118 20.85 5.92 -42.41
C LEU A 118 21.68 4.62 -42.45
N ALA A 119 22.20 4.22 -43.61
CA ALA A 119 22.96 2.98 -43.77
C ALA A 119 24.18 2.89 -42.83
N ASP A 120 24.85 4.02 -42.59
CA ASP A 120 26.10 4.08 -41.80
C ASP A 120 25.87 4.30 -40.30
N VAL A 121 24.61 4.48 -39.86
CA VAL A 121 24.31 4.72 -38.44
C VAL A 121 24.47 3.43 -37.64
N SER A 122 25.32 3.40 -36.62
CA SER A 122 25.49 2.20 -35.78
C SER A 122 24.21 1.86 -35.01
N VAL A 123 23.84 0.57 -34.99
CA VAL A 123 22.74 0.07 -34.14
C VAL A 123 23.03 0.36 -32.65
N GLU A 124 24.31 0.32 -32.26
CA GLU A 124 24.73 0.60 -30.88
C GLU A 124 24.46 2.04 -30.47
N ASP A 125 24.73 3.01 -31.35
CA ASP A 125 24.51 4.43 -31.07
C ASP A 125 23.01 4.76 -30.93
N VAL A 126 22.18 4.10 -31.74
CA VAL A 126 20.72 4.17 -31.63
C VAL A 126 20.27 3.64 -30.28
N TYR A 127 20.78 2.50 -29.83
CA TYR A 127 20.47 1.96 -28.50
C TYR A 127 20.94 2.87 -27.36
N ARG A 128 22.15 3.44 -27.49
CA ARG A 128 22.70 4.36 -26.49
C ARG A 128 21.82 5.61 -26.36
N ALA A 129 21.32 6.14 -27.47
CA ALA A 129 20.38 7.26 -27.48
C ALA A 129 19.03 6.89 -26.82
N TYR A 130 18.46 5.71 -27.13
CA TYR A 130 17.22 5.25 -26.49
C TYR A 130 17.39 4.97 -24.99
N ALA A 131 18.51 4.36 -24.58
CA ALA A 131 18.80 4.09 -23.19
C ALA A 131 18.93 5.40 -22.38
N ARG A 132 19.56 6.44 -22.97
CA ARG A 132 19.63 7.77 -22.36
C ARG A 132 18.26 8.40 -22.18
N GLN A 133 17.44 8.39 -23.24
CA GLN A 133 16.07 8.91 -23.20
C GLN A 133 15.19 8.17 -22.19
N ALA A 134 15.32 6.84 -22.10
CA ALA A 134 14.62 6.03 -21.11
C ALA A 134 15.03 6.38 -19.67
N GLY A 135 16.32 6.64 -19.43
CA GLY A 135 16.81 7.11 -18.14
C GLY A 135 16.25 8.48 -17.74
N GLU A 136 16.13 9.41 -18.70
CA GLU A 136 15.53 10.73 -18.47
C GLU A 136 14.02 10.65 -18.16
N LEU A 137 13.29 9.73 -18.81
CA LEU A 137 11.89 9.46 -18.50
C LEU A 137 11.72 8.83 -17.11
N GLN A 138 12.61 7.90 -16.72
CA GLN A 138 12.62 7.31 -15.37
C GLN A 138 12.93 8.35 -14.29
N ALA A 139 13.73 9.37 -14.61
CA ALA A 139 13.98 10.52 -13.75
C ALA A 139 12.80 11.50 -13.64
N GLY A 140 11.68 11.23 -14.33
CA GLY A 140 10.43 11.97 -14.22
C GLY A 140 10.24 13.10 -15.25
N ARG A 141 11.10 13.21 -16.27
CA ARG A 141 10.91 14.17 -17.37
C ARG A 141 9.76 13.73 -18.29
N SER A 142 9.10 14.69 -18.92
CA SER A 142 8.02 14.39 -19.87
C SER A 142 8.56 13.90 -21.21
N ILE A 143 7.76 13.09 -21.92
CA ILE A 143 8.17 12.52 -23.21
C ILE A 143 8.38 13.58 -24.31
N ASP A 144 7.68 14.71 -24.23
CA ASP A 144 7.80 15.80 -25.19
C ASP A 144 9.12 16.56 -25.02
N GLU A 145 9.56 16.78 -23.78
CA GLU A 145 10.84 17.42 -23.46
C GLU A 145 12.02 16.54 -23.89
N VAL A 146 11.96 15.24 -23.58
CA VAL A 146 13.03 14.29 -23.93
C VAL A 146 13.17 14.14 -25.45
N LYS A 147 12.06 14.12 -26.19
CA LYS A 147 12.08 14.09 -27.66
C LYS A 147 12.59 15.40 -28.27
N ALA A 148 12.25 16.54 -27.68
CA ALA A 148 12.73 17.84 -28.15
C ALA A 148 14.25 17.97 -27.99
N ASP A 149 14.81 17.52 -26.86
CA ASP A 149 16.26 17.54 -26.62
C ASP A 149 17.01 16.57 -27.52
N ALA A 150 16.48 15.36 -27.72
CA ALA A 150 17.06 14.38 -28.64
C ALA A 150 17.13 14.90 -30.10
N ARG A 151 16.10 15.64 -30.55
CA ARG A 151 16.11 16.29 -31.88
C ARG A 151 17.09 17.46 -31.96
N ALA A 152 17.38 18.11 -30.82
CA ALA A 152 18.34 19.20 -30.74
C ALA A 152 19.80 18.73 -30.61
N GLY A 153 20.05 17.41 -30.51
CA GLY A 153 21.39 16.84 -30.37
C GLY A 153 22.04 17.12 -29.01
N ARG A 154 21.24 17.45 -27.99
CA ARG A 154 21.69 17.59 -26.60
C ARG A 154 21.69 16.25 -25.91
#